data_AF-A0A210R2E1-F1
#
_entry.id   AF-A0A210R2E1-F1
#
_cell.length_a   1.000
_cell.length_b   1.000
_cell.length_c   1.000
_cell.angle_alpha   90.00
_cell.angle_beta   90.00
_cell.angle_gamma   90.00
#
_symmetry.space_group_name_H-M   'P 1'
#
loop_
_entity.id
_entity.type
_entity.pdbx_description
1 polymer ?
#
loop_
_entity_poly.entity_id
_entity_poly.type
_entity_poly.pdbx_seq_one_letter_code
_entity_poly.pdbx_strand_id
1 'polypeptide(L)'
;MTCKNGTIYWNYPTGTIDLHFKDDRAFTACFRDELGVAVLELSDITTGAPKVFPSLFHGDDPDKDYCVTSVNNNLIIKMHAPFHAYVAAFSYQLRF
;
A
#
# COMPACT_ATOMS: atom_id res chain seq x y z
N MET A 1 20.47 6.27 1.55
CA MET A 1 19.59 6.03 2.72
C MET A 1 18.40 5.26 2.22
N THR A 2 18.34 3.95 2.48
CA THR A 2 17.17 3.13 2.15
C THR A 2 16.13 3.36 3.25
N CYS A 3 15.11 4.17 2.98
CA CYS A 3 13.96 4.28 3.86
C CYS A 3 13.26 2.91 3.92
N LYS A 4 13.46 2.20 5.04
CA LYS A 4 12.82 0.91 5.33
C LYS A 4 11.39 1.08 5.84
N ASN A 5 10.98 2.31 6.09
CA ASN A 5 9.64 2.72 6.44
C ASN A 5 9.36 4.10 5.88
N GLY A 6 8.09 4.42 5.72
CA GLY A 6 7.66 5.74 5.27
C GLY A 6 6.15 5.86 5.29
N THR A 7 5.68 7.07 5.01
CA THR A 7 4.25 7.36 4.90
C THR A 7 4.00 7.95 3.53
N ILE A 8 2.92 7.50 2.89
CA ILE A 8 2.50 7.97 1.58
C ILE A 8 1.26 8.82 1.77
N TYR A 9 1.35 10.07 1.32
CA TYR A 9 0.26 11.04 1.38
C TYR A 9 -0.42 11.13 0.02
N TRP A 10 -1.73 11.00 0.03
CA TRP A 10 -2.61 11.15 -1.10
C TRP A 10 -3.42 12.44 -0.96
N ASN A 11 -3.17 13.41 -1.84
CA ASN A 11 -3.87 14.71 -1.84
C ASN A 11 -4.65 14.95 -3.13
N TYR A 12 -4.94 13.90 -3.90
CA TYR A 12 -5.58 13.99 -5.21
C TYR A 12 -7.06 13.61 -5.10
N PRO A 13 -8.00 14.39 -5.66
CA PRO A 13 -9.42 14.01 -5.62
C PRO A 13 -9.66 12.62 -6.20
N THR A 14 -9.13 12.30 -7.38
CA THR A 14 -9.20 10.95 -7.96
C THR A 14 -7.89 10.60 -8.65
N GLY A 15 -7.64 9.32 -8.87
CA GLY A 15 -6.48 8.90 -9.66
C GLY A 15 -5.98 7.51 -9.33
N THR A 16 -4.82 7.20 -9.91
CA THR A 16 -4.12 5.93 -9.71
C THR A 16 -2.63 6.19 -9.61
N ILE A 17 -1.97 5.56 -8.64
CA ILE A 17 -0.51 5.56 -8.50
C ILE A 17 -0.05 4.11 -8.34
N ASP A 18 0.98 3.74 -9.07
CA ASP A 18 1.68 2.47 -8.87
C ASP A 18 2.95 2.72 -8.06
N LEU A 19 3.08 2.04 -6.93
CA LEU A 19 4.21 2.12 -6.02
C LEU A 19 5.14 0.95 -6.24
N HIS A 20 6.40 1.24 -6.56
CA HIS A 20 7.41 0.23 -6.86
C HIS A 20 8.40 0.14 -5.70
N PHE A 21 8.37 -0.99 -4.99
CA PHE A 21 9.36 -1.33 -3.98
C PHE A 21 10.31 -2.38 -4.55
N LYS A 22 11.62 -2.12 -4.49
CA LYS A 22 12.65 -3.01 -5.03
C LYS A 22 13.84 -3.08 -4.08
N ASP A 23 14.36 -4.28 -3.87
CA ASP A 23 15.53 -4.52 -3.03
C ASP A 23 16.44 -5.61 -3.64
N ASP A 24 17.58 -5.89 -3.01
CA ASP A 24 18.54 -6.92 -3.44
C ASP A 24 18.17 -8.33 -2.96
N ARG A 25 17.26 -8.42 -1.99
CA ARG A 25 16.77 -9.64 -1.36
C ARG A 25 15.25 -9.63 -1.22
N ALA A 26 14.69 -10.78 -0.87
CA ALA A 26 13.28 -10.89 -0.56
C ALA A 26 12.93 -10.03 0.66
N PHE A 27 11.78 -9.40 0.62
CA PHE A 27 11.25 -8.58 1.72
C PHE A 27 9.74 -8.74 1.83
N THR A 28 9.18 -8.35 2.97
CA THR A 28 7.75 -8.22 3.20
C THR A 28 7.41 -6.76 3.47
N ALA A 29 6.56 -6.16 2.65
CA ALA A 29 6.03 -4.83 2.89
C ALA A 29 4.74 -4.95 3.71
N CYS A 30 4.70 -4.28 4.86
CA CYS A 30 3.53 -4.19 5.71
C CYS A 30 2.98 -2.76 5.67
N PHE A 31 1.69 -2.63 5.41
CA PHE A 31 0.98 -1.36 5.27
C PHE A 31 0.01 -1.16 6.42
N ARG A 32 -0.13 0.08 6.88
CA ARG A 32 -1.04 0.47 7.96
C ARG A 32 -1.81 1.72 7.56
N ASP A 33 -3.11 1.73 7.81
CA ASP A 33 -3.94 2.93 7.65
C ASP A 33 -3.53 4.00 8.68
N GLU A 34 -3.41 5.24 8.24
CA GLU A 34 -3.19 6.38 9.13
C GLU A 34 -4.37 7.36 9.07
N LEU A 35 -4.78 7.73 7.85
CA LEU A 35 -5.83 8.71 7.63
C LEU A 35 -6.61 8.39 6.37
N GLY A 36 -7.92 8.18 6.49
CA GLY A 36 -8.83 8.21 5.36
C GLY A 36 -8.54 7.19 4.25
N VAL A 37 -7.80 6.11 4.52
CA VAL A 37 -7.45 5.12 3.47
C VAL A 37 -8.65 4.26 3.08
N ALA A 38 -9.72 4.28 3.86
CA ALA A 38 -11.04 3.76 3.49
C ALA A 38 -11.71 4.47 2.29
N VAL A 39 -10.97 5.22 1.48
CA VAL A 39 -11.38 5.70 0.15
C VAL A 39 -10.42 5.27 -0.96
N LEU A 40 -9.35 4.53 -0.61
CA LEU A 40 -8.30 4.08 -1.51
C LEU A 40 -8.34 2.56 -1.66
N GLU A 41 -8.48 2.10 -2.90
CA GLU A 41 -8.30 0.71 -3.25
C GLU A 41 -6.81 0.40 -3.36
N LEU A 42 -6.31 -0.53 -2.55
CA LEU A 42 -4.95 -1.06 -2.67
C LEU A 42 -4.99 -2.45 -3.30
N SER A 43 -4.08 -2.71 -4.24
CA SER A 43 -3.90 -4.04 -4.82
C SER A 43 -2.42 -4.34 -5.12
N ASP A 44 -2.00 -5.57 -4.88
CA ASP A 44 -0.72 -6.09 -5.35
C ASP A 44 -0.87 -6.50 -6.82
N ILE A 45 -0.10 -5.88 -7.70
CA ILE A 45 -0.10 -6.14 -9.15
C ILE A 45 1.22 -6.76 -9.64
N THR A 46 2.09 -7.20 -8.73
CA THR A 46 3.45 -7.66 -9.04
C THR A 46 3.47 -8.84 -10.01
N THR A 47 2.51 -9.75 -9.89
CA THR A 47 2.41 -10.97 -10.72
C THR A 47 1.44 -10.83 -11.89
N GLY A 48 0.88 -9.63 -12.13
CA GLY A 48 -0.02 -9.32 -13.25
C GLY A 48 -1.50 -9.55 -12.97
N ALA A 49 -1.88 -10.45 -12.07
CA ALA A 49 -3.25 -10.57 -11.57
C ALA A 49 -3.41 -9.73 -10.29
N PRO A 50 -4.24 -8.66 -10.28
CA PRO A 50 -4.39 -7.81 -9.10
C PRO A 50 -4.94 -8.60 -7.91
N LYS A 51 -4.17 -8.67 -6.83
CA LYS A 51 -4.63 -9.16 -5.54
C LYS A 51 -5.04 -7.96 -4.70
N VAL A 52 -6.34 -7.70 -4.66
CA VAL A 52 -6.90 -6.64 -3.82
C VAL A 52 -6.63 -6.99 -2.35
N PHE A 53 -6.09 -6.03 -1.60
CA PHE A 53 -5.97 -6.21 -0.16
C PHE A 53 -7.40 -6.30 0.41
N PRO A 54 -7.72 -7.33 1.23
CA PRO A 54 -9.01 -7.36 1.90
C PRO A 54 -9.18 -6.02 2.57
N SER A 55 -10.28 -5.36 2.22
CA SER A 55 -10.45 -3.93 2.38
C SER A 55 -9.88 -3.45 3.73
N LEU A 56 -9.02 -2.43 3.71
CA LEU A 56 -8.74 -1.58 4.88
C LEU A 56 -10.04 -0.94 5.47
N PHE A 57 -11.21 -1.27 4.90
CA PHE A 57 -12.48 -0.56 5.00
C PHE A 57 -13.47 -1.22 5.98
N HIS A 58 -13.09 -2.29 6.65
CA HIS A 58 -13.84 -2.79 7.80
C HIS A 58 -12.96 -2.64 9.03
N GLY A 59 -13.27 -1.62 9.83
CA GLY A 59 -12.56 -1.20 11.04
C GLY A 59 -12.58 -2.24 12.16
N ASP A 60 -12.10 -3.43 11.88
CA ASP A 60 -11.90 -4.46 12.89
C ASP A 60 -10.65 -4.15 13.74
N ASP A 61 -9.67 -3.41 13.20
CA ASP A 61 -8.48 -3.00 13.94
C ASP A 61 -7.64 -1.91 13.20
N PRO A 62 -7.56 -0.66 13.70
CA PRO A 62 -6.71 0.39 13.12
C PRO A 62 -5.20 0.09 13.28
N ASP A 63 -4.82 -0.83 14.17
CA ASP A 63 -3.42 -1.23 14.38
C ASP A 63 -3.01 -2.44 13.53
N LYS A 64 -3.91 -2.96 12.69
CA LYS A 64 -3.63 -4.15 11.87
C LYS A 64 -2.77 -3.81 10.66
N ASP A 65 -1.58 -4.40 10.64
CA ASP A 65 -0.69 -4.36 9.49
C ASP A 65 -1.18 -5.32 8.38
N TYR A 66 -1.21 -4.83 7.14
CA TYR A 66 -1.47 -5.62 5.94
C TYR A 66 -0.15 -5.91 5.23
N CYS A 67 0.30 -7.16 5.28
CA CYS A 67 1.60 -7.54 4.78
C CYS A 67 1.53 -8.32 3.46
N VAL A 68 2.46 -8.01 2.54
CA VAL A 68 2.67 -8.76 1.29
C VAL A 68 4.16 -8.98 1.05
N THR A 69 4.51 -10.18 0.61
CA THR A 69 5.91 -10.56 0.35
C THR A 69 6.27 -10.29 -1.10
N SER A 70 7.45 -9.72 -1.32
CA SER A 70 8.01 -9.42 -2.64
C SER A 70 8.14 -10.69 -3.48
N VAL A 71 7.94 -10.57 -4.79
CA VAL A 71 8.23 -11.62 -5.77
C VAL A 71 9.42 -11.17 -6.60
N ASN A 72 10.46 -12.01 -6.70
CA ASN A 72 11.72 -11.67 -7.38
C ASN A 72 12.33 -10.35 -6.87
N ASN A 73 12.32 -10.13 -5.56
CA ASN A 73 12.83 -8.93 -4.87
C ASN A 73 12.16 -7.62 -5.34
N ASN A 74 10.94 -7.73 -5.87
CA ASN A 74 10.15 -6.61 -6.35
C ASN A 74 8.72 -6.72 -5.81
N LEU A 75 8.09 -5.57 -5.61
CA LEU A 75 6.69 -5.47 -5.22
C LEU A 75 6.09 -4.22 -5.85
N ILE A 76 4.96 -4.36 -6.52
CA ILE A 76 4.23 -3.26 -7.15
C ILE A 76 2.83 -3.20 -6.54
N ILE A 77 2.57 -2.10 -5.81
CA ILE A 77 1.27 -1.83 -5.20
C ILE A 77 0.56 -0.75 -6.00
N LYS A 78 -0.58 -1.09 -6.59
CA LYS A 78 -1.48 -0.11 -7.17
C LYS A 78 -2.37 0.47 -6.08
N MET A 79 -2.36 1.79 -5.99
CA MET A 79 -3.33 2.57 -5.26
C MET A 79 -4.30 3.24 -6.24
N HIS A 80 -5.59 3.14 -5.97
CA HIS A 80 -6.62 3.78 -6.79
C HIS A 80 -7.65 4.48 -5.91
N ALA A 81 -7.93 5.75 -6.20
CA ALA A 81 -9.03 6.51 -5.59
C ALA A 81 -10.21 6.58 -6.59
N PRO A 82 -11.22 5.70 -6.46
CA PRO A 82 -12.37 5.69 -7.36
C PRO A 82 -13.32 6.88 -7.14
N PHE A 83 -13.29 7.47 -5.94
CA PHE A 83 -14.10 8.62 -5.55
C PHE A 83 -13.22 9.78 -5.07
N HIS A 84 -13.83 10.97 -4.93
CA HIS A 84 -13.15 12.17 -4.44
C HIS A 84 -12.58 11.98 -3.02
N ALA A 85 -11.28 11.69 -2.95
CA ALA A 85 -10.48 11.57 -1.74
C ALA A 85 -9.74 12.89 -1.49
N TYR A 86 -10.19 13.70 -0.53
CA TYR A 86 -9.54 14.99 -0.27
C TYR A 86 -8.14 14.82 0.32
N VAL A 87 -7.98 13.91 1.29
CA VAL A 87 -6.70 13.54 1.89
C VAL A 87 -6.77 12.09 2.37
N ALA A 88 -5.75 11.30 2.07
CA ALA A 88 -5.50 10.03 2.72
C ALA A 88 -4.00 9.81 3.00
N ALA A 89 -3.66 9.02 4.01
CA ALA A 89 -2.29 8.66 4.33
C ALA A 89 -2.21 7.21 4.84
N PHE A 90 -1.18 6.48 4.43
CA PHE A 90 -0.88 5.17 4.97
C PHE A 90 0.63 5.00 5.14
N SER A 91 1.01 4.30 6.19
CA SER A 91 2.39 3.98 6.50
C SER A 91 2.77 2.63 5.91
N TYR A 92 4.04 2.48 5.52
CA TYR A 92 4.62 1.21 5.11
C TYR A 92 5.90 0.91 5.89
N GLN A 93 6.17 -0.39 6.07
CA GLN A 93 7.41 -0.91 6.63
C GLN A 93 7.89 -2.11 5.81
N LEU A 94 9.15 -2.07 5.37
CA LEU A 94 9.85 -3.18 4.71
C LEU A 94 10.57 -4.02 5.76
N ARG A 95 10.20 -5.30 5.84
CA ARG A 95 10.78 -6.33 6.71
C ARG A 95 11.60 -7.30 5.85
N PHE A 96 12.80 -7.66 6.30
CA PHE A 96 13.75 -8.51 5.58
C PHE A 96 13.94 -9.85 6.28
#